data_AF-A0A2Z2M8V0-F1
#
_entry.id   AF-A0A2Z2M8V0-F1
#
_cell.length_a   1.000
_cell.length_b   1.000
_cell.length_c   1.000
_cell.angle_alpha   90.00
_cell.angle_beta   90.00
_cell.angle_gamma   90.00
#
_symmetry.space_group_name_H-M   'P 1'
#
loop_
_entity.id
_entity.type
_entity.pdbx_description
1 polymer ?
#
loop_
_entity_poly.entity_id
_entity_poly.type
_entity_poly.pdbx_seq_one_letter_code
_entity_poly.pdbx_strand_id
1 'polypeptide(L)'
;MAVDVPEVEEVKKLLEELDEKALIARLDSFVRLNEGLESKKGKEFIEVSILGFLEGILMVMRRKYPEDTRVEELYEKVKARRSELDEQFRKPRIPYLEGE
;
A
#
# COMPACT_ATOMS: atom_id res chain seq x y z
N MET A 1 18.77 3.28 3.69
CA MET A 1 17.77 4.30 4.10
C MET A 1 16.47 3.54 4.27
N ALA A 2 15.59 3.90 5.20
CA ALA A 2 14.27 3.27 5.26
C ALA A 2 13.41 3.80 4.09
N VAL A 3 12.53 2.97 3.54
CA VAL A 3 11.56 3.44 2.55
C VAL A 3 10.51 4.25 3.28
N ASP A 4 10.46 5.55 2.97
CA ASP A 4 9.53 6.50 3.58
C ASP A 4 8.17 6.41 2.88
N VAL A 5 7.23 5.69 3.52
CA VAL A 5 5.84 5.57 3.07
C VAL A 5 4.94 6.11 4.18
N PRO A 6 4.56 7.40 4.15
CA PRO A 6 3.84 8.05 5.25
C PRO A 6 2.48 7.40 5.53
N GLU A 7 1.86 6.80 4.53
CA GLU A 7 0.59 6.07 4.65
C GLU A 7 0.69 4.88 5.62
N VAL A 8 1.88 4.33 5.87
CA VAL A 8 2.07 3.25 6.85
C VAL A 8 1.67 3.72 8.25
N GLU A 9 2.11 4.90 8.67
CA GLU A 9 1.82 5.42 10.01
C GLU A 9 0.35 5.85 10.14
N GLU A 10 -0.24 6.38 9.07
CA GLU A 10 -1.67 6.69 9.03
C GLU A 10 -2.52 5.41 9.18
N VAL A 11 -2.16 4.34 8.47
CA VAL A 11 -2.87 3.05 8.57
C VAL A 11 -2.66 2.42 9.93
N LYS A 12 -1.45 2.47 10.51
CA LYS A 12 -1.20 1.96 11.87
C LYS A 12 -2.08 2.66 12.90
N LYS A 13 -2.15 4.00 12.83
CA LYS A 13 -2.99 4.77 13.74
C LYS A 13 -4.46 4.39 13.63
N LEU A 14 -4.97 4.25 12.40
CA LEU A 14 -6.34 3.79 12.18
C LEU A 14 -6.58 2.38 12.74
N LEU A 15 -5.65 1.44 12.50
CA LEU A 15 -5.74 0.09 13.04
C LEU A 15 -5.68 0.07 14.58
N GLU A 16 -4.91 0.96 15.20
CA GLU A 16 -4.86 1.09 16.66
C GLU A 16 -6.20 1.59 17.21
N GLU A 17 -6.79 2.62 16.59
CA GLU A 17 -8.11 3.16 16.93
C GLU A 17 -9.24 2.13 16.73
N LEU A 18 -9.06 1.16 15.84
CA LEU A 18 -10.00 0.06 15.58
C LEU A 18 -9.72 -1.22 16.39
N ASP A 19 -8.72 -1.19 17.29
CA ASP A 19 -8.22 -2.32 18.10
C ASP A 19 -7.70 -3.52 17.28
N GLU A 20 -7.20 -3.27 16.08
CA GLU A 20 -6.66 -4.28 15.14
C GLU A 20 -5.17 -4.56 15.38
N LYS A 21 -4.77 -4.78 16.63
CA LYS A 21 -3.35 -4.92 17.05
C LYS A 21 -2.59 -6.02 16.31
N ALA A 22 -3.28 -7.11 15.96
CA ALA A 22 -2.68 -8.21 15.21
C ALA A 22 -2.36 -7.83 13.74
N LEU A 23 -3.08 -6.87 13.16
CA LEU A 23 -2.77 -6.35 11.81
C LEU A 23 -1.58 -5.39 11.85
N ILE A 24 -1.45 -4.57 12.90
CA ILE A 24 -0.29 -3.68 13.10
C ILE A 24 1.02 -4.49 13.09
N ALA A 25 1.09 -5.57 13.89
CA ALA A 25 2.28 -6.42 13.94
C ALA A 25 2.64 -7.08 12.58
N ARG A 26 1.62 -7.42 11.78
CA ARG A 26 1.81 -7.95 10.42
C ARG A 26 2.31 -6.87 9.47
N LEU A 27 1.78 -5.65 9.58
CA LEU A 27 2.25 -4.51 8.81
C LEU A 27 3.71 -4.18 9.11
N ASP A 28 4.11 -4.12 10.38
CA ASP A 28 5.50 -3.90 10.77
C ASP A 28 6.44 -4.97 10.19
N SER A 29 6.02 -6.24 10.26
CA SER A 29 6.79 -7.35 9.70
C SER A 29 6.93 -7.24 8.18
N PHE A 30 5.87 -6.84 7.48
CA PHE A 30 5.87 -6.66 6.04
C PHE A 30 6.78 -5.51 5.60
N VAL A 31 6.71 -4.37 6.27
CA VAL A 31 7.58 -3.20 5.99
C VAL A 31 9.04 -3.59 6.19
N ARG A 32 9.38 -4.19 7.33
CA ARG A 32 10.76 -4.62 7.64
C ARG A 32 11.32 -5.60 6.60
N LEU A 33 10.50 -6.54 6.13
CA LEU A 33 10.91 -7.49 5.10
C LEU A 33 11.20 -6.77 3.77
N ASN A 34 10.38 -5.80 3.40
CA ASN A 34 10.54 -5.04 2.17
C ASN A 34 11.74 -4.08 2.21
N GLU A 35 12.03 -3.45 3.36
CA GLU A 35 13.27 -2.68 3.55
C GLU A 35 14.52 -3.53 3.29
N GLY A 36 14.51 -4.79 3.71
CA GLY A 36 15.59 -5.75 3.43
C GLY A 36 15.77 -6.09 1.94
N LEU A 37 14.77 -5.81 1.10
CA LEU A 37 14.77 -6.05 -0.34
C LEU A 37 15.05 -4.79 -1.17
N GLU A 38 15.06 -3.61 -0.57
CA GLU A 38 15.20 -2.32 -1.26
C GLU A 38 16.46 -2.28 -2.15
N SER A 39 17.61 -2.67 -1.61
CA SER A 39 18.88 -2.71 -2.35
C SER A 39 18.87 -3.61 -3.61
N LYS A 40 17.96 -4.59 -3.65
CA LYS A 40 17.85 -5.57 -4.75
C LYS A 40 16.73 -5.24 -5.74
N LYS A 41 15.67 -4.59 -5.28
CA LYS A 41 14.44 -4.36 -6.05
C LYS A 41 14.21 -2.90 -6.43
N GLY A 42 14.93 -1.97 -5.79
CA GLY A 42 14.74 -0.54 -5.96
C GLY A 42 13.68 0.01 -5.01
N LYS A 43 13.86 1.27 -4.59
CA LYS A 43 12.99 1.96 -3.64
C LYS A 43 11.54 2.02 -4.10
N GLU A 44 11.32 2.34 -5.38
CA GLU A 44 9.97 2.55 -5.91
C GLU A 44 9.16 1.25 -5.97
N PHE A 45 9.81 0.13 -6.31
CA PHE A 45 9.18 -1.19 -6.24
C PHE A 45 8.72 -1.52 -4.81
N ILE A 46 9.55 -1.17 -3.82
CA ILE A 46 9.18 -1.36 -2.41
C ILE A 46 8.01 -0.46 -2.01
N GLU A 47 8.02 0.81 -2.42
CA GLU A 47 6.93 1.75 -2.13
C GLU A 47 5.59 1.23 -2.70
N VAL A 48 5.56 0.79 -3.96
CA VAL A 48 4.37 0.18 -4.58
C VAL A 48 3.93 -1.10 -3.85
N SER A 49 4.88 -1.96 -3.46
CA SER A 49 4.60 -3.18 -2.69
C SER A 49 3.95 -2.89 -1.34
N ILE A 50 4.47 -1.90 -0.62
CA ILE A 50 3.91 -1.45 0.67
C ILE A 50 2.52 -0.86 0.46
N LEU A 51 2.34 0.06 -0.48
CA LEU A 51 1.04 0.67 -0.77
C LEU A 51 0.00 -0.39 -1.20
N GLY A 52 0.38 -1.38 -1.99
CA GLY A 52 -0.51 -2.49 -2.37
C GLY A 52 -0.94 -3.33 -1.18
N PHE A 53 -0.04 -3.57 -0.23
CA PHE A 53 -0.37 -4.25 1.02
C PHE A 53 -1.33 -3.42 1.90
N LEU A 54 -1.08 -2.10 2.02
CA LEU A 54 -1.96 -1.18 2.74
C LEU A 54 -3.36 -1.13 2.12
N GLU A 55 -3.47 -1.05 0.79
CA GLU A 55 -4.76 -1.09 0.09
C GLU A 55 -5.52 -2.39 0.37
N GLY A 56 -4.81 -3.53 0.40
CA GLY A 56 -5.38 -4.82 0.76
C GLY A 56 -5.94 -4.85 2.19
N ILE A 57 -5.20 -4.30 3.17
CA ILE A 57 -5.68 -4.16 4.55
C ILE A 57 -6.95 -3.30 4.58
N LEU A 58 -6.89 -2.11 3.98
CA LEU A 58 -7.99 -1.15 4.00
C LEU A 58 -9.23 -1.68 3.27
N MET A 59 -9.07 -2.46 2.20
CA MET A 59 -10.19 -3.13 1.53
C MET A 59 -10.93 -4.08 2.47
N VAL A 60 -10.22 -4.83 3.32
CA VAL A 60 -10.83 -5.69 4.33
C VAL A 60 -11.48 -4.86 5.42
N MET A 61 -10.83 -3.78 5.87
CA MET A 61 -11.38 -2.86 6.87
C MET A 61 -12.67 -2.20 6.39
N ARG A 62 -12.77 -1.79 5.12
CA ARG A 62 -14.01 -1.23 4.54
C ARG A 62 -15.20 -2.17 4.67
N ARG A 63 -14.96 -3.48 4.56
CA ARG A 63 -16.02 -4.50 4.73
C ARG A 63 -16.37 -4.72 6.20
N LYS A 64 -15.38 -4.62 7.10
CA LYS A 64 -15.57 -4.84 8.54
C LYS A 64 -16.17 -3.62 9.25
N TYR A 65 -15.86 -2.42 8.78
CA TYR A 65 -16.27 -1.12 9.34
C TYR A 65 -16.86 -0.22 8.25
N PRO A 66 -17.99 -0.60 7.62
CA PRO A 66 -18.54 0.10 6.45
C PRO A 66 -19.04 1.53 6.74
N GLU A 67 -19.33 1.85 8.01
CA GLU A 67 -19.79 3.18 8.42
C GLU A 67 -18.63 4.11 8.84
N ASP A 68 -17.40 3.60 8.95
CA ASP A 68 -16.25 4.41 9.33
C ASP A 68 -15.65 5.10 8.10
N THR A 69 -15.98 6.38 7.93
CA THR A 69 -15.53 7.18 6.79
C THR A 69 -14.01 7.32 6.74
N ARG A 70 -13.30 7.22 7.88
CA ARG A 70 -11.84 7.31 7.94
C ARG A 70 -11.18 6.16 7.17
N VAL A 71 -11.81 4.97 7.19
CA VAL A 71 -11.35 3.80 6.45
C VAL A 71 -11.48 4.01 4.94
N GLU A 72 -12.60 4.58 4.50
CA GLU A 72 -12.84 4.90 3.09
C GLU A 72 -11.87 5.96 2.57
N GLU A 73 -11.73 7.06 3.32
CA GLU A 73 -10.84 8.17 2.96
C GLU A 73 -9.39 7.71 2.83
N LEU A 74 -8.92 6.90 3.78
CA LEU A 74 -7.56 6.37 3.75
C LEU A 74 -7.38 5.33 2.63
N TYR A 75 -8.40 4.52 2.33
CA TYR A 75 -8.37 3.59 1.21
C TYR A 75 -8.20 4.32 -0.13
N GLU A 76 -9.02 5.34 -0.39
CA GLU A 76 -8.94 6.08 -1.66
C GLU A 76 -7.63 6.86 -1.76
N LYS A 77 -7.10 7.40 -0.66
CA LYS A 77 -5.77 8.03 -0.62
C LYS A 77 -4.66 7.04 -1.02
N VAL A 78 -4.60 5.87 -0.37
CA VAL A 78 -3.57 4.85 -0.65
C VAL A 78 -3.68 4.36 -2.10
N LYS A 79 -4.91 4.10 -2.57
CA LYS A 79 -5.18 3.66 -3.93
C LYS A 79 -4.77 4.69 -4.99
N ALA A 80 -5.04 5.98 -4.73
CA ALA A 80 -4.60 7.07 -5.61
C ALA A 80 -3.06 7.12 -5.69
N ARG A 81 -2.40 7.13 -4.53
CA ARG A 81 -0.93 7.14 -4.45
C ARG A 81 -0.30 5.94 -5.16
N ARG A 82 -0.84 4.74 -4.95
CA ARG A 82 -0.36 3.53 -5.66
C ARG A 82 -0.56 3.65 -7.16
N SER A 83 -1.72 4.14 -7.61
CA SER A 83 -2.02 4.29 -9.03
C SER A 83 -1.08 5.28 -9.72
N GLU A 84 -0.76 6.41 -9.06
CA GLU A 84 0.23 7.38 -9.54
C GLU A 84 1.62 6.75 -9.73
N LEU A 85 2.07 5.94 -8.78
CA LEU A 85 3.34 5.23 -8.89
C LEU A 85 3.28 4.14 -9.97
N ASP A 86 2.22 3.32 -9.99
CA ASP A 86 2.03 2.28 -11.01
C ASP A 86 2.03 2.85 -12.44
N GLU A 87 1.50 4.06 -12.64
CA GLU A 87 1.56 4.76 -13.93
C GLU A 87 2.98 5.16 -14.33
N GLN A 88 3.84 5.53 -13.38
CA GLN A 88 5.26 5.81 -13.66
C GLN A 88 6.03 4.54 -14.06
N PHE A 89 5.60 3.36 -13.60
CA PHE A 89 6.20 2.07 -13.94
C PHE A 89 5.53 1.33 -15.10
N ARG A 90 4.34 1.75 -15.53
CA ARG A 90 3.72 1.21 -16.74
C ARG A 90 4.61 1.53 -17.92
N LYS A 91 5.23 0.48 -18.48
CA LYS A 91 5.88 0.59 -19.79
C LYS A 91 4.90 1.24 -20.78
N PRO A 92 5.37 2.12 -21.68
CA PRO A 92 4.51 2.65 -22.73
C PRO A 92 3.81 1.48 -23.42
N ARG A 93 2.48 1.58 -23.58
CA ARG A 93 1.70 0.57 -24.32
C ARG A 93 2.35 0.44 -25.69
N ILE A 94 3.04 -0.67 -25.94
CA ILE A 94 3.66 -0.94 -27.24
C ILE A 94 2.51 -1.30 -28.18
N PRO A 95 2.14 -0.44 -29.15
CA PRO A 95 0.91 -0.61 -29.92
C PRO A 95 0.86 -1.90 -30.76
N TYR A 96 2.00 -2.56 -30.97
CA TYR A 96 2.14 -3.72 -31.85
C TYR A 96 2.02 -5.09 -31.16
N LEU A 97 1.70 -5.15 -29.86
CA LEU A 97 1.46 -6.42 -29.14
C LEU A 97 -0.02 -6.76 -28.94
N GLU A 98 -0.94 -5.87 -29.32
CA GLU A 98 -2.40 -6.15 -29.36
C GLU A 98 -2.85 -6.49 -30.79
N GLY A 99 -2.19 -7.47 -31.40
CA GLY A 99 -2.50 -7.93 -32.75
C GLY A 99 -2.01 -9.35 -33.00
N GLU A 100 -2.74 -10.32 -32.43
CA GLU A 100 -3.27 -11.53 -33.09
C GLU A 100 -4.20 -12.29 -32.13
#